data_AF-A0A5K7Y8U4-F1
#
_entry.id   AF-A0A5K7Y8U4-F1
#
_cell.length_a   1.000
_cell.length_b   1.000
_cell.length_c   1.000
_cell.angle_alpha   90.00
_cell.angle_beta   90.00
_cell.angle_gamma   90.00
#
_symmetry.space_group_name_H-M   'P 1'
#
loop_
_entity.id
_entity.type
_entity.pdbx_description
1 polymer ?
#
loop_
_entity_poly.entity_id
_entity_poly.type
_entity_poly.pdbx_seq_one_letter_code
_entity_poly.pdbx_strand_id
1 'polypeptide(L)'
;METAASSSIQTTNKHGVKASAKNRGLTIHMITQYTYPSLGEAIKYFVSTMGILPRKNEVKEDTNTSEAEKKKIQKQIERLAREEGHLQAQFNALIPSINTYLTDSISCPIVAAQICSVANKLHESYKELLVGQGTFMSQRDTVLYFIKNFAIEACVTESSLAYLIYQDLRSDAVWPEEDFWYLPEERDGKIVWPIANAMKWAYSITELSQTQFHKPADSEDVFNRLENNLKNASKWTHGKSIPSMLGLTKNIRDSLEAQENNGKKIPSEVKDSILATISLSLILTSLAQDVKRNYGAETLFQLTDQIKQYVYWIREDIDEFQKNYSEEIQLRKIDENISAQKLKYKMLSSYLPFFHEKCQRARHPISEHILHQRSIDRAMVNWLAKRYGNYAAKVPEYAYDNSHINVPEGFSLLMPIALTMINDNNITLKDIDNFSNSLQAYNLDKQLPWVADWLYGGYYYRKDDFEKAHQHFQKSFQYGKYRAGNTFYRALNQHIEICAKLDKWREFKKAALWAKYLGIPVRWLRDEEPTDENLRVAYRYLGLKNCKYPRL
;
A
#
# COMPACT_ATOMS: atom_id res chain seq x y z
N MET A 1 11.52 -14.24 64.49
CA MET A 1 11.26 -13.40 63.31
C MET A 1 12.44 -13.56 62.38
N GLU A 2 12.16 -13.97 61.14
CA GLU A 2 13.08 -14.18 60.02
C GLU A 2 14.18 -15.25 60.18
N THR A 3 14.01 -16.38 59.48
CA THR A 3 14.89 -16.78 58.35
C THR A 3 14.45 -18.13 57.72
N ALA A 4 14.43 -18.13 56.38
CA ALA A 4 14.71 -19.21 55.41
C ALA A 4 14.05 -20.62 55.52
N ALA A 5 13.25 -20.98 54.51
CA ALA A 5 13.37 -22.24 53.77
C ALA A 5 12.63 -22.19 52.42
N SER A 6 13.29 -22.72 51.39
CA SER A 6 12.95 -22.78 49.96
C SER A 6 11.76 -23.69 49.61
N SER A 7 11.07 -23.38 48.50
CA SER A 7 10.59 -24.42 47.58
C SER A 7 10.37 -23.90 46.16
N SER A 8 10.89 -24.69 45.22
CA SER A 8 10.86 -24.63 43.76
C SER A 8 9.52 -24.30 43.10
N ILE A 9 9.55 -23.46 42.06
CA ILE A 9 8.54 -23.46 40.99
C ILE A 9 9.26 -23.54 39.64
N GLN A 10 9.03 -24.67 38.97
CA GLN A 10 9.43 -24.93 37.59
C GLN A 10 8.73 -23.94 36.64
N THR A 11 9.50 -23.16 35.91
CA THR A 11 9.00 -22.37 34.77
C THR A 11 8.98 -23.23 33.51
N THR A 12 7.82 -23.81 33.20
CA THR A 12 7.50 -24.31 31.85
C THR A 12 6.77 -23.24 31.03
N ASN A 13 7.01 -23.27 29.72
CA ASN A 13 6.35 -22.49 28.65
C ASN A 13 6.95 -21.14 28.24
N LYS A 14 8.17 -21.20 27.69
CA LYS A 14 8.45 -20.50 26.42
C LYS A 14 8.10 -21.47 25.29
N HIS A 15 7.32 -21.01 24.31
CA HIS A 15 7.29 -21.37 22.87
C HIS A 15 5.84 -21.22 22.36
N GLY A 16 5.57 -20.19 21.54
CA GLY A 16 4.25 -20.09 20.93
C GLY A 16 3.80 -18.77 20.31
N VAL A 17 4.62 -17.72 20.15
CA VAL A 17 4.15 -16.48 19.45
C VAL A 17 5.20 -15.82 18.55
N LYS A 18 6.50 -16.13 18.67
CA LYS A 18 7.56 -15.34 18.00
C LYS A 18 7.81 -15.66 16.51
N ALA A 19 7.26 -16.73 15.94
CA ALA A 19 7.67 -17.20 14.60
C ALA A 19 6.94 -16.52 13.41
N SER A 20 5.70 -16.07 13.58
CA SER A 20 4.91 -15.49 12.47
C SER A 20 5.35 -14.07 12.09
N ALA A 21 6.00 -13.33 13.00
CA ALA A 21 6.36 -11.93 12.81
C ALA A 21 7.60 -11.74 11.91
N LYS A 22 8.51 -12.72 11.86
CA LYS A 22 9.81 -12.56 11.17
C LYS A 22 9.71 -12.54 9.64
N ASN A 23 8.66 -13.14 9.05
CA ASN A 23 8.49 -13.23 7.60
C ASN A 23 7.60 -12.13 6.99
N ARG A 24 6.86 -11.35 7.80
CA ARG A 24 5.99 -10.26 7.32
C ARG A 24 6.61 -8.87 7.48
N GLY A 25 7.88 -8.81 7.88
CA GLY A 25 8.51 -7.59 8.37
C GLY A 25 8.60 -6.47 7.32
N LEU A 26 7.72 -5.48 7.44
CA LEU A 26 8.17 -4.15 7.83
C LEU A 26 8.91 -4.33 9.16
N THR A 27 10.22 -4.54 9.09
CA THR A 27 11.00 -4.54 10.32
C THR A 27 11.10 -3.09 10.72
N ILE A 28 10.12 -2.61 11.48
CA ILE A 28 10.23 -1.36 12.23
C ILE A 28 11.31 -1.64 13.28
N HIS A 29 12.57 -1.57 12.86
CA HIS A 29 13.65 -1.50 13.82
C HIS A 29 13.38 -0.24 14.66
N MET A 30 13.42 -0.38 15.99
CA MET A 30 13.38 0.74 16.93
C MET A 30 14.67 1.58 16.84
N ILE A 31 15.01 2.00 15.63
CA ILE A 31 15.84 3.14 15.31
C ILE A 31 14.84 4.09 14.67
N THR A 32 14.58 5.24 15.30
CA THR A 32 13.66 6.26 14.77
C THR A 32 14.21 6.79 13.45
N GLN A 33 13.92 6.10 12.35
CA GLN A 33 14.21 6.55 11.01
C GLN A 33 13.08 7.47 10.57
N TYR A 34 13.41 8.74 10.34
CA TYR A 34 12.47 9.75 9.84
C TYR A 34 12.36 9.63 8.32
N THR A 35 11.64 8.64 7.82
CA THR A 35 11.61 8.31 6.38
C THR A 35 10.36 7.54 6.03
N TYR A 36 9.89 7.67 4.80
CA TYR A 36 8.95 6.67 4.28
C TYR A 36 9.67 5.33 4.09
N PRO A 37 8.98 4.18 4.28
CA PRO A 37 9.43 2.91 3.72
C PRO A 37 9.68 3.01 2.22
N SER A 38 10.68 2.29 1.71
CA SER A 38 10.92 2.23 0.27
C SER A 38 9.74 1.59 -0.47
N LEU A 39 9.62 1.88 -1.77
CA LEU A 39 8.58 1.27 -2.62
C LEU A 39 8.70 -0.28 -2.64
N GLY A 40 9.92 -0.81 -2.61
CA GLY A 40 10.17 -2.25 -2.52
C GLY A 40 9.72 -2.88 -1.19
N GLU A 41 9.89 -2.17 -0.06
CA GLU A 41 9.37 -2.62 1.24
C GLU A 41 7.83 -2.62 1.26
N ALA A 42 7.19 -1.62 0.66
CA ALA A 42 5.73 -1.57 0.53
C ALA A 42 5.20 -2.75 -0.32
N ILE A 43 5.83 -3.03 -1.47
CA ILE A 43 5.49 -4.19 -2.31
C ILE A 43 5.66 -5.50 -1.53
N LYS A 44 6.78 -5.67 -0.83
CA LYS A 44 7.02 -6.85 0.02
C LYS A 44 5.93 -7.03 1.06
N TYR A 45 5.53 -5.96 1.74
CA TYR A 45 4.46 -6.00 2.74
C TYR A 45 3.13 -6.41 2.11
N PHE A 46 2.78 -5.84 0.95
CA PHE A 46 1.56 -6.16 0.23
C PHE A 46 1.47 -7.65 -0.13
N VAL A 47 2.50 -8.20 -0.78
CA VAL A 47 2.54 -9.63 -1.16
C VAL A 47 2.53 -10.55 0.07
N SER A 48 3.20 -10.13 1.16
CA SER A 48 3.17 -10.87 2.44
C SER A 48 1.76 -10.93 3.03
N THR A 49 1.03 -9.83 2.96
CA THR A 49 -0.33 -9.67 3.50
C THR A 49 -1.35 -10.50 2.74
N MET A 50 -1.19 -10.60 1.42
CA MET A 50 -2.00 -11.50 0.59
C MET A 50 -1.84 -12.98 0.95
N GLY A 51 -0.86 -13.33 1.78
CA GLY A 51 -0.64 -14.72 2.20
C GLY A 51 -0.08 -15.61 1.07
N ILE A 52 0.49 -14.98 0.03
CA ILE A 52 1.09 -15.61 -1.15
C ILE A 52 2.51 -16.11 -0.86
N LEU A 53 3.23 -15.45 0.05
CA LEU A 53 4.59 -15.85 0.38
C LEU A 53 4.61 -17.18 1.16
N PRO A 54 5.48 -18.13 0.75
CA PRO A 54 5.66 -19.38 1.47
C PRO A 54 6.08 -19.12 2.92
N ARG A 55 5.43 -19.77 3.87
CA ARG A 55 5.80 -19.65 5.29
C ARG A 55 6.67 -20.84 5.69
N LYS A 56 7.64 -20.61 6.59
CA LYS A 56 8.60 -21.64 7.08
C LYS A 56 7.96 -22.91 7.65
N ASN A 57 6.66 -22.88 7.97
CA ASN A 57 5.91 -23.99 8.57
C ASN A 57 4.76 -24.48 7.68
N GLU A 58 4.77 -24.19 6.38
CA GLU A 58 3.83 -24.83 5.47
C GLU A 58 4.24 -26.30 5.32
N VAL A 59 3.27 -27.19 5.57
CA VAL A 59 3.40 -28.61 5.27
C VAL A 59 3.77 -28.71 3.78
N LYS A 60 4.81 -29.48 3.47
CA LYS A 60 5.17 -29.81 2.09
C LYS A 60 3.99 -30.56 1.48
N GLU A 61 3.10 -29.86 0.81
CA GLU A 61 1.96 -30.47 0.15
C GLU A 61 1.99 -30.12 -1.33
N ASP A 62 1.65 -31.12 -2.15
CA ASP A 62 1.67 -31.08 -3.61
C ASP A 62 0.87 -29.89 -4.14
N THR A 63 1.58 -28.88 -4.63
CA THR A 63 1.00 -27.80 -5.42
C THR A 63 1.53 -27.87 -6.85
N ASN A 64 0.68 -27.50 -7.82
CA ASN A 64 1.10 -27.27 -9.21
C ASN A 64 2.16 -26.17 -9.37
N THR A 65 2.34 -25.30 -8.37
CA THR A 65 3.43 -24.31 -8.33
C THR A 65 4.66 -24.92 -7.67
N SER A 66 5.77 -24.95 -8.39
CA SER A 66 7.01 -25.57 -7.89
C SER A 66 7.59 -24.80 -6.69
N GLU A 67 8.24 -25.50 -5.75
CA GLU A 67 9.05 -24.85 -4.70
C GLU A 67 10.08 -23.87 -5.28
N ALA A 68 10.54 -24.11 -6.51
CA ALA A 68 11.49 -23.27 -7.21
C ALA A 68 10.90 -21.89 -7.56
N GLU A 69 9.67 -21.83 -8.03
CA GLU A 69 8.97 -20.57 -8.34
C GLU A 69 8.69 -19.75 -7.08
N LYS A 70 8.24 -20.42 -6.02
CA LYS A 70 8.05 -19.83 -4.68
C LYS A 70 9.33 -19.15 -4.17
N LYS A 71 10.48 -19.83 -4.25
CA LYS A 71 11.79 -19.29 -3.88
C LYS A 71 12.24 -18.15 -4.81
N LYS A 72 11.95 -18.24 -6.10
CA LYS A 72 12.27 -17.20 -7.10
C LYS A 72 11.53 -15.90 -6.79
N ILE A 73 10.21 -15.96 -6.56
CA ILE A 73 9.37 -14.82 -6.19
C ILE A 73 9.86 -14.18 -4.89
N GLN A 74 10.13 -14.99 -3.87
CA GLN A 74 10.64 -14.48 -2.60
C GLN A 74 11.97 -13.74 -2.77
N LYS A 75 12.91 -14.30 -3.55
CA LYS A 75 14.21 -13.68 -3.83
C LYS A 75 14.07 -12.37 -4.61
N GLN A 76 13.14 -12.29 -5.57
CA GLN A 76 12.87 -11.06 -6.31
C GLN A 76 12.30 -9.96 -5.39
N ILE A 77 11.34 -10.31 -4.52
CA ILE A 77 10.76 -9.39 -3.54
C ILE A 77 11.81 -8.90 -2.54
N GLU A 78 12.67 -9.79 -2.04
CA GLU A 78 13.76 -9.41 -1.13
C GLU A 78 14.75 -8.46 -1.78
N ARG A 79 15.10 -8.67 -3.06
CA ARG A 79 15.97 -7.76 -3.81
C ARG A 79 15.32 -6.40 -4.05
N LEU A 80 14.03 -6.36 -4.39
CA LEU A 80 13.29 -5.10 -4.52
C LEU A 80 13.29 -4.32 -3.20
N ALA A 81 12.99 -4.99 -2.08
CA ALA A 81 12.99 -4.36 -0.77
C ALA A 81 14.38 -3.85 -0.33
N ARG A 82 15.47 -4.48 -0.79
CA ARG A 82 16.85 -4.02 -0.55
C ARG A 82 17.35 -3.04 -1.61
N GLU A 83 16.52 -2.71 -2.60
CA GLU A 83 16.88 -1.89 -3.75
C GLU A 83 18.14 -2.40 -4.49
N GLU A 84 18.27 -3.73 -4.62
CA GLU A 84 19.38 -4.38 -5.30
C GLU A 84 19.07 -4.63 -6.78
N GLY A 85 19.99 -4.25 -7.67
CA GLY A 85 19.90 -4.52 -9.11
C GLY A 85 18.97 -3.57 -9.88
N HIS A 86 18.44 -4.03 -11.01
CA HIS A 86 17.55 -3.23 -11.87
C HIS A 86 16.11 -3.27 -11.34
N LEU A 87 15.69 -2.26 -10.59
CA LEU A 87 14.43 -2.26 -9.84
C LEU A 87 13.19 -2.36 -10.73
N GLN A 88 13.10 -1.54 -11.77
CA GLN A 88 11.93 -1.55 -12.68
C GLN A 88 11.73 -2.91 -13.37
N ALA A 89 12.79 -3.47 -13.95
CA ALA A 89 12.74 -4.78 -14.60
C ALA A 89 12.34 -5.90 -13.61
N GLN A 90 12.84 -5.85 -12.37
CA GLN A 90 12.45 -6.80 -11.34
C GLN A 90 10.98 -6.66 -10.94
N PHE A 91 10.47 -5.43 -10.82
CA PHE A 91 9.07 -5.17 -10.53
C PHE A 91 8.15 -5.66 -11.67
N ASN A 92 8.47 -5.31 -12.92
CA ASN A 92 7.71 -5.74 -14.09
C ASN A 92 7.69 -7.29 -14.23
N ALA A 93 8.78 -7.96 -13.89
CA ALA A 93 8.84 -9.43 -13.89
C ALA A 93 8.05 -10.09 -12.73
N LEU A 94 7.83 -9.35 -11.64
CA LEU A 94 7.12 -9.84 -10.46
C LEU A 94 5.59 -9.82 -10.64
N ILE A 95 5.06 -8.80 -11.34
CA ILE A 95 3.60 -8.60 -11.53
C ILE A 95 2.91 -9.85 -12.10
N PRO A 96 3.37 -10.47 -13.21
CA PRO A 96 2.71 -11.66 -13.76
C PRO A 96 2.69 -12.81 -12.75
N SER A 97 3.76 -12.98 -11.97
CA SER A 97 3.86 -14.07 -10.99
C SER A 97 2.85 -13.90 -9.85
N ILE A 98 2.63 -12.66 -9.38
CA ILE A 98 1.62 -12.35 -8.37
C ILE A 98 0.22 -12.57 -8.94
N ASN A 99 -0.04 -12.10 -10.16
CA ASN A 99 -1.34 -12.25 -10.82
C ASN A 99 -1.71 -13.72 -11.00
N THR A 100 -0.78 -14.55 -11.49
CA THR A 100 -1.00 -16.00 -11.63
C THR A 100 -1.37 -16.62 -10.28
N TYR A 101 -0.61 -16.32 -9.22
CA TYR A 101 -0.89 -16.88 -7.90
C TYR A 101 -2.24 -16.45 -7.34
N LEU A 102 -2.62 -15.18 -7.53
CA LEU A 102 -3.93 -14.66 -7.11
C LEU A 102 -5.06 -15.37 -7.86
N THR A 103 -4.96 -15.53 -9.18
CA THR A 103 -5.96 -16.20 -10.00
C THR A 103 -6.07 -17.69 -9.66
N ASP A 104 -4.96 -18.37 -9.35
CA ASP A 104 -4.98 -19.78 -8.93
C ASP A 104 -5.62 -19.98 -7.54
N SER A 105 -5.48 -18.97 -6.68
CA SER A 105 -5.98 -19.02 -5.31
C SER A 105 -7.44 -18.57 -5.18
N ILE A 106 -7.84 -17.56 -5.97
CA ILE A 106 -9.16 -16.95 -5.93
C ILE A 106 -9.95 -17.44 -7.14
N SER A 107 -10.88 -18.37 -6.91
CA SER A 107 -11.67 -18.99 -7.98
C SER A 107 -12.50 -18.00 -8.81
N CYS A 108 -12.77 -16.79 -8.30
CA CYS A 108 -13.51 -15.75 -9.00
C CYS A 108 -12.55 -14.78 -9.71
N PRO A 109 -12.44 -14.80 -11.06
CA PRO A 109 -11.53 -13.92 -11.80
C PRO A 109 -11.83 -12.44 -11.59
N ILE A 110 -13.09 -12.10 -11.37
CA ILE A 110 -13.53 -10.72 -11.12
C ILE A 110 -12.95 -10.18 -9.82
N VAL A 111 -12.99 -10.97 -8.73
CA VAL A 111 -12.41 -10.56 -7.45
C VAL A 111 -10.90 -10.46 -7.54
N ALA A 112 -10.26 -11.40 -8.23
CA ALA A 112 -8.82 -11.32 -8.50
C ALA A 112 -8.48 -10.03 -9.26
N ALA A 113 -9.22 -9.70 -10.32
CA ALA A 113 -9.01 -8.47 -11.09
C ALA A 113 -9.21 -7.20 -10.25
N GLN A 114 -10.24 -7.16 -9.39
CA GLN A 114 -10.48 -6.04 -8.48
C GLN A 114 -9.35 -5.85 -7.45
N ILE A 115 -8.86 -6.94 -6.87
CA ILE A 115 -7.72 -6.91 -5.94
C ILE A 115 -6.48 -6.36 -6.66
N CYS A 116 -6.21 -6.80 -7.90
CA CYS A 116 -5.11 -6.27 -8.71
C CYS A 116 -5.29 -4.79 -9.04
N SER A 117 -6.52 -4.34 -9.36
CA SER A 117 -6.80 -2.92 -9.62
C SER A 117 -6.50 -2.05 -8.40
N VAL A 118 -7.01 -2.46 -7.23
CA VAL A 118 -6.72 -1.79 -5.95
C VAL A 118 -5.22 -1.81 -5.64
N ALA A 119 -4.53 -2.92 -5.89
CA ALA A 119 -3.08 -3.03 -5.69
C ALA A 119 -2.30 -2.01 -6.53
N ASN A 120 -2.65 -1.89 -7.81
CA ASN A 120 -2.02 -0.94 -8.73
C ASN A 120 -2.28 0.48 -8.27
N LYS A 121 -3.53 0.80 -7.89
CA LYS A 121 -3.87 2.15 -7.39
C LYS A 121 -3.10 2.51 -6.12
N LEU A 122 -2.99 1.57 -5.17
CA LEU A 122 -2.19 1.76 -3.96
C LEU A 122 -0.70 1.98 -4.27
N HIS A 123 -0.15 1.22 -5.22
CA HIS A 123 1.23 1.38 -5.66
C HIS A 123 1.47 2.76 -6.29
N GLU A 124 0.57 3.21 -7.17
CA GLU A 124 0.63 4.55 -7.77
C GLU A 124 0.53 5.65 -6.72
N SER A 125 -0.48 5.60 -5.85
CA SER A 125 -0.66 6.60 -4.80
C SER A 125 0.51 6.65 -3.82
N TYR A 126 1.11 5.50 -3.48
CA TYR A 126 2.31 5.49 -2.64
C TYR A 126 3.52 6.07 -3.38
N LYS A 127 3.71 5.72 -4.65
CA LYS A 127 4.79 6.28 -5.48
C LYS A 127 4.67 7.80 -5.62
N GLU A 128 3.47 8.30 -5.87
CA GLU A 128 3.17 9.74 -5.92
C GLU A 128 3.47 10.43 -4.59
N LEU A 129 3.11 9.82 -3.45
CA LEU A 129 3.44 10.34 -2.12
C LEU A 129 4.96 10.48 -1.93
N LEU A 130 5.72 9.42 -2.26
CA LEU A 130 7.18 9.41 -2.10
C LEU A 130 7.89 10.50 -2.91
N VAL A 131 7.37 10.81 -4.11
CA VAL A 131 7.94 11.83 -5.01
C VAL A 131 7.41 13.22 -4.69
N GLY A 132 6.15 13.34 -4.26
CA GLY A 132 5.47 14.61 -4.08
C GLY A 132 5.73 15.25 -2.72
N GLN A 133 5.74 14.48 -1.64
CA GLN A 133 5.73 15.03 -0.28
C GLN A 133 6.96 14.62 0.52
N GLY A 134 7.65 15.62 1.08
CA GLY A 134 8.70 15.38 2.07
C GLY A 134 8.13 14.91 3.41
N THR A 135 8.97 14.45 4.32
CA THR A 135 8.55 14.04 5.66
C THR A 135 9.60 14.34 6.72
N PHE A 136 9.11 14.69 7.90
CA PHE A 136 9.83 14.76 9.17
C PHE A 136 9.30 13.71 10.16
N MET A 137 8.32 12.90 9.75
CA MET A 137 7.64 11.92 10.59
C MET A 137 8.49 10.65 10.72
N SER A 138 8.28 9.90 11.80
CA SER A 138 8.86 8.58 11.94
C SER A 138 8.31 7.65 10.86
N GLN A 139 9.06 6.59 10.51
CA GLN A 139 8.60 5.60 9.54
C GLN A 139 7.22 5.01 9.90
N ARG A 140 6.95 4.78 11.19
CA ARG A 140 5.64 4.34 11.68
C ARG A 140 4.55 5.36 11.34
N ASP A 141 4.78 6.63 11.64
CA ASP A 141 3.75 7.67 11.46
C ASP A 141 3.55 7.99 9.97
N THR A 142 4.59 7.87 9.13
CA THR A 142 4.44 8.00 7.67
C THR A 142 3.51 6.94 7.06
N VAL A 143 3.54 5.71 7.58
CA VAL A 143 2.64 4.64 7.13
C VAL A 143 1.21 4.96 7.54
N LEU A 144 0.97 5.41 8.77
CA LEU A 144 -0.37 5.81 9.21
C LEU A 144 -0.89 7.01 8.42
N TYR A 145 -0.02 8.00 8.15
CA TYR A 145 -0.33 9.15 7.32
C TYR A 145 -0.76 8.73 5.91
N PHE A 146 -0.02 7.79 5.28
CA PHE A 146 -0.39 7.23 3.98
C PHE A 146 -1.76 6.55 4.03
N ILE A 147 -2.02 5.74 5.06
CA ILE A 147 -3.29 5.01 5.20
C ILE A 147 -4.47 5.99 5.27
N LYS A 148 -4.37 7.00 6.16
CA LYS A 148 -5.43 7.99 6.41
C LYS A 148 -5.70 8.90 5.21
N ASN A 149 -4.67 9.29 4.47
CA ASN A 149 -4.80 10.33 3.44
C ASN A 149 -4.89 9.82 2.02
N PHE A 150 -4.44 8.59 1.76
CA PHE A 150 -4.30 8.09 0.39
C PHE A 150 -4.86 6.69 0.23
N ALA A 151 -4.48 5.75 1.12
CA ALA A 151 -4.79 4.34 0.91
C ALA A 151 -6.29 4.05 0.99
N ILE A 152 -6.98 4.59 2.00
CA ILE A 152 -8.43 4.36 2.16
C ILE A 152 -9.21 4.93 0.97
N GLU A 153 -8.89 6.16 0.56
CA GLU A 153 -9.53 6.76 -0.61
C GLU A 153 -9.29 5.93 -1.87
N ALA A 154 -8.04 5.55 -2.12
CA ALA A 154 -7.67 4.70 -3.25
C ALA A 154 -8.44 3.37 -3.25
N CYS A 155 -8.53 2.70 -2.10
CA CYS A 155 -9.29 1.46 -1.97
C CYS A 155 -10.78 1.64 -2.23
N VAL A 156 -11.42 2.67 -1.64
CA VAL A 156 -12.87 2.90 -1.77
C VAL A 156 -13.23 3.34 -3.19
N THR A 157 -12.47 4.27 -3.77
CA THR A 157 -12.69 4.71 -5.16
C THR A 157 -12.55 3.52 -6.11
N GLU A 158 -11.40 2.83 -6.05
CA GLU A 158 -11.08 1.80 -7.04
C GLU A 158 -12.02 0.59 -6.92
N SER A 159 -12.36 0.16 -5.71
CA SER A 159 -13.32 -0.93 -5.52
C SER A 159 -14.74 -0.58 -5.98
N SER A 160 -15.20 0.65 -5.74
CA SER A 160 -16.51 1.13 -6.17
C SER A 160 -16.62 1.27 -7.69
N LEU A 161 -15.58 1.81 -8.34
CA LEU A 161 -15.55 1.93 -9.80
C LEU A 161 -15.39 0.57 -10.47
N ALA A 162 -14.55 -0.31 -9.92
CA ALA A 162 -14.42 -1.67 -10.42
C ALA A 162 -15.70 -2.49 -10.21
N TYR A 163 -16.52 -2.19 -9.20
CA TYR A 163 -17.85 -2.78 -9.08
C TYR A 163 -18.72 -2.46 -10.29
N LEU A 164 -18.78 -1.19 -10.73
CA LEU A 164 -19.53 -0.82 -11.93
C LEU A 164 -19.07 -1.57 -13.19
N ILE A 165 -17.76 -1.75 -13.35
CA ILE A 165 -17.16 -2.43 -14.50
C ILE A 165 -17.55 -3.92 -14.53
N TYR A 166 -17.49 -4.60 -13.37
CA TYR A 166 -17.58 -6.06 -13.33
C TYR A 166 -18.91 -6.62 -12.84
N GLN A 167 -19.84 -5.79 -12.37
CA GLN A 167 -21.12 -6.24 -11.78
C GLN A 167 -21.88 -7.24 -12.67
N ASP A 168 -21.94 -7.01 -13.98
CA ASP A 168 -22.77 -7.84 -14.89
C ASP A 168 -22.12 -9.19 -15.21
N LEU A 169 -20.82 -9.32 -14.94
CA LEU A 169 -20.10 -10.60 -15.03
C LEU A 169 -20.30 -11.45 -13.76
N ARG A 170 -21.01 -10.94 -12.75
CA ARG A 170 -21.28 -11.62 -11.47
C ARG A 170 -22.67 -12.26 -11.38
N SER A 171 -23.39 -12.44 -12.49
CA SER A 171 -24.84 -12.77 -12.48
C SER A 171 -25.24 -13.96 -11.59
N ASP A 172 -24.33 -14.92 -11.41
CA ASP A 172 -24.61 -16.14 -10.62
C ASP A 172 -23.85 -16.18 -9.27
N ALA A 173 -23.03 -15.16 -8.97
CA ALA A 173 -22.23 -15.12 -7.74
C ALA A 173 -23.05 -14.60 -6.56
N VAL A 174 -22.99 -15.31 -5.43
CA VAL A 174 -23.69 -14.93 -4.20
C VAL A 174 -22.73 -14.25 -3.23
N TRP A 175 -23.15 -13.18 -2.57
CA TRP A 175 -22.30 -12.41 -1.66
C TRP A 175 -22.97 -12.25 -0.30
N PRO A 176 -22.21 -11.98 0.79
CA PRO A 176 -22.81 -11.62 2.06
C PRO A 176 -23.65 -10.33 1.92
N GLU A 177 -24.90 -10.38 2.39
CA GLU A 177 -25.83 -9.24 2.38
C GLU A 177 -25.54 -8.21 3.48
N GLU A 178 -24.84 -8.61 4.55
CA GLU A 178 -24.49 -7.73 5.67
C GLU A 178 -23.54 -6.62 5.20
N ASP A 179 -23.99 -5.36 5.34
CA ASP A 179 -23.17 -4.19 5.05
C ASP A 179 -21.85 -4.26 5.85
N PHE A 180 -20.74 -3.97 5.17
CA PHE A 180 -19.41 -3.95 5.78
C PHE A 180 -18.96 -5.27 6.44
N TRP A 181 -19.47 -6.42 6.01
CA TRP A 181 -18.99 -7.76 6.45
C TRP A 181 -17.46 -7.92 6.37
N TYR A 182 -16.84 -7.14 5.49
CA TYR A 182 -15.42 -7.11 5.18
C TYR A 182 -14.59 -6.20 6.13
N LEU A 183 -15.22 -5.53 7.09
CA LEU A 183 -14.56 -4.67 8.09
C LEU A 183 -14.57 -5.33 9.48
N PRO A 184 -13.57 -5.02 10.33
CA PRO A 184 -13.59 -5.45 11.73
C PRO A 184 -14.66 -4.67 12.51
N GLU A 185 -15.24 -5.33 13.51
CA GLU A 185 -16.27 -4.75 14.37
C GLU A 185 -16.07 -5.18 15.82
N GLU A 186 -16.62 -4.42 16.76
CA GLU A 186 -16.62 -4.78 18.16
C GLU A 186 -17.98 -5.40 18.54
N ARG A 187 -17.96 -6.61 19.10
CA ARG A 187 -19.11 -7.32 19.67
C ARG A 187 -18.73 -7.85 21.05
N ASP A 188 -19.50 -7.50 22.07
CA ASP A 188 -19.29 -7.94 23.46
C ASP A 188 -17.86 -7.71 23.99
N GLY A 189 -17.26 -6.55 23.68
CA GLY A 189 -15.90 -6.19 24.08
C GLY A 189 -14.80 -7.00 23.37
N LYS A 190 -15.14 -7.73 22.29
CA LYS A 190 -14.20 -8.48 21.46
C LYS A 190 -14.27 -8.00 20.02
N ILE A 191 -13.11 -7.99 19.37
CA ILE A 191 -13.02 -7.68 17.95
C ILE A 191 -13.37 -8.92 17.15
N VAL A 192 -14.39 -8.82 16.32
CA VAL A 192 -14.73 -9.81 15.30
C VAL A 192 -14.00 -9.41 14.01
N TRP A 193 -13.26 -10.37 13.46
CA TRP A 193 -12.43 -10.16 12.27
C TRP A 193 -13.22 -10.45 10.99
N PRO A 194 -12.89 -9.80 9.86
CA PRO A 194 -13.55 -10.07 8.58
C PRO A 194 -13.62 -11.56 8.19
N ILE A 195 -12.55 -12.32 8.46
CA ILE A 195 -12.53 -13.77 8.18
C ILE A 195 -13.53 -14.56 9.01
N ALA A 196 -13.86 -14.10 10.22
CA ALA A 196 -14.88 -14.73 11.05
C ALA A 196 -16.28 -14.49 10.46
N ASN A 197 -16.55 -13.27 9.97
CA ASN A 197 -17.81 -12.94 9.31
C ASN A 197 -17.98 -13.71 7.99
N ALA A 198 -16.94 -13.79 7.17
CA ALA A 198 -16.95 -14.58 5.93
C ALA A 198 -17.19 -16.08 6.18
N MET A 199 -16.54 -16.66 7.20
CA MET A 199 -16.78 -18.06 7.58
C MET A 199 -18.21 -18.28 8.08
N LYS A 200 -18.72 -17.38 8.94
CA LYS A 200 -20.10 -17.44 9.44
C LYS A 200 -21.11 -17.38 8.29
N TRP A 201 -20.87 -16.53 7.30
CA TRP A 201 -21.70 -16.47 6.09
C TRP A 201 -21.63 -17.76 5.28
N ALA A 202 -20.43 -18.33 5.07
CA ALA A 202 -20.28 -19.62 4.38
C ALA A 202 -21.04 -20.76 5.07
N TYR A 203 -21.05 -20.79 6.40
CA TYR A 203 -21.83 -21.73 7.20
C TYR A 203 -23.34 -21.50 7.02
N SER A 204 -23.78 -20.24 7.02
CA SER A 204 -25.19 -19.87 6.85
C SER A 204 -25.73 -20.24 5.47
N ILE A 205 -25.02 -19.89 4.39
CA ILE A 205 -25.48 -20.14 3.01
C ILE A 205 -25.47 -21.63 2.65
N THR A 206 -24.67 -22.43 3.36
CA THR A 206 -24.69 -23.89 3.22
C THR A 206 -25.64 -24.58 4.21
N GLU A 207 -26.27 -23.83 5.12
CA GLU A 207 -27.11 -24.36 6.21
C GLU A 207 -26.38 -25.41 7.05
N LEU A 208 -25.14 -25.12 7.42
CA LEU A 208 -24.29 -26.00 8.23
C LEU A 208 -23.73 -25.24 9.42
N SER A 209 -23.58 -25.91 10.56
CA SER A 209 -22.71 -25.38 11.62
C SER A 209 -21.24 -25.47 11.20
N GLN A 210 -20.36 -24.70 11.87
CA GLN A 210 -18.92 -24.79 11.68
C GLN A 210 -18.40 -26.24 11.77
N THR A 211 -18.87 -26.99 12.77
CA THR A 211 -18.46 -28.39 12.97
C THR A 211 -18.92 -29.25 11.80
N GLN A 212 -20.19 -29.15 11.41
CA GLN A 212 -20.73 -29.94 10.31
C GLN A 212 -20.05 -29.61 8.99
N PHE A 213 -19.76 -28.34 8.71
CA PHE A 213 -19.09 -27.88 7.49
C PHE A 213 -17.70 -28.49 7.34
N HIS A 214 -16.88 -28.40 8.38
CA HIS A 214 -15.48 -28.86 8.31
C HIS A 214 -15.29 -30.34 8.60
N LYS A 215 -16.21 -30.97 9.34
CA LYS A 215 -16.15 -32.37 9.75
C LYS A 215 -17.57 -33.00 9.74
N PRO A 216 -18.09 -33.40 8.57
CA PRO A 216 -19.34 -34.12 8.48
C PRO A 216 -19.28 -35.44 9.29
N ALA A 217 -20.38 -35.80 9.97
CA ALA A 217 -20.41 -36.86 10.97
C ALA A 217 -20.01 -38.25 10.42
N ASP A 218 -20.39 -38.54 9.18
CA ASP A 218 -20.18 -39.84 8.52
C ASP A 218 -18.96 -39.84 7.58
N SER A 219 -18.11 -38.81 7.67
CA SER A 219 -16.90 -38.73 6.83
C SER A 219 -15.78 -39.64 7.33
N GLU A 220 -15.20 -40.43 6.42
CA GLU A 220 -13.94 -41.12 6.67
C GLU A 220 -12.79 -40.09 6.75
N ASP A 221 -12.47 -39.65 7.97
CA ASP A 221 -11.39 -38.71 8.23
C ASP A 221 -10.02 -39.41 8.34
N VAL A 222 -9.65 -40.10 7.26
CA VAL A 222 -8.35 -40.77 7.16
C VAL A 222 -7.25 -39.72 7.36
N PHE A 223 -6.35 -39.97 8.31
CA PHE A 223 -5.26 -39.06 8.72
C PHE A 223 -5.67 -37.80 9.52
N ASN A 224 -6.89 -37.72 10.08
CA ASN A 224 -7.37 -36.57 10.87
C ASN A 224 -7.33 -35.22 10.11
N ARG A 225 -7.51 -35.24 8.78
CA ARG A 225 -7.48 -34.05 7.92
C ARG A 225 -8.63 -33.09 8.26
N LEU A 226 -9.85 -33.58 8.36
CA LEU A 226 -11.07 -32.80 8.60
C LEU A 226 -11.12 -32.29 10.05
N GLU A 227 -10.69 -33.10 11.01
CA GLU A 227 -10.49 -32.68 12.40
C GLU A 227 -9.48 -31.53 12.51
N ASN A 228 -8.36 -31.60 11.76
CA ASN A 228 -7.39 -30.52 11.69
C ASN A 228 -7.98 -29.27 11.01
N ASN A 229 -8.81 -29.45 9.98
CA ASN A 229 -9.49 -28.35 9.31
C ASN A 229 -10.41 -27.58 10.27
N LEU A 230 -11.22 -28.29 11.04
CA LEU A 230 -12.10 -27.71 12.07
C LEU A 230 -11.30 -26.95 13.14
N LYS A 231 -10.23 -27.56 13.68
CA LYS A 231 -9.34 -26.92 14.67
C LYS A 231 -8.72 -25.64 14.13
N ASN A 232 -8.30 -25.66 12.86
CA ASN A 232 -7.72 -24.48 12.21
C ASN A 232 -8.76 -23.38 11.99
N ALA A 233 -9.95 -23.71 11.49
CA ALA A 233 -11.05 -22.76 11.33
C ALA A 233 -11.43 -22.09 12.66
N SER A 234 -11.46 -22.85 13.76
CA SER A 234 -11.67 -22.31 15.10
C SER A 234 -10.57 -21.32 15.52
N LYS A 235 -9.30 -21.63 15.26
CA LYS A 235 -8.20 -20.70 15.55
C LYS A 235 -8.28 -19.41 14.73
N TRP A 236 -8.69 -19.49 13.47
CA TRP A 236 -8.77 -18.33 12.56
C TRP A 236 -9.91 -17.40 12.92
N THR A 237 -11.11 -17.94 13.15
CA THR A 237 -12.31 -17.18 13.56
C THR A 237 -12.09 -16.43 14.88
N HIS A 238 -11.35 -17.02 15.83
CA HIS A 238 -11.00 -16.37 17.09
C HIS A 238 -9.76 -15.44 17.00
N GLY A 239 -9.19 -15.24 15.81
CA GLY A 239 -8.01 -14.41 15.61
C GLY A 239 -6.72 -14.91 16.28
N LYS A 240 -6.66 -16.19 16.68
CA LYS A 240 -5.48 -16.79 17.33
C LYS A 240 -4.34 -17.06 16.35
N SER A 241 -4.65 -17.18 15.05
CA SER A 241 -3.67 -17.32 13.98
C SER A 241 -4.25 -16.82 12.66
N ILE A 242 -3.38 -16.43 11.71
CA ILE A 242 -3.76 -16.07 10.34
C ILE A 242 -3.25 -17.17 9.40
N PRO A 243 -4.08 -17.78 8.54
CA PRO A 243 -3.63 -18.78 7.58
C PRO A 243 -2.76 -18.19 6.46
N SER A 244 -2.10 -19.05 5.68
CA SER A 244 -1.68 -18.67 4.33
C SER A 244 -2.86 -18.80 3.36
N MET A 245 -2.78 -18.15 2.20
CA MET A 245 -3.85 -18.22 1.20
C MET A 245 -4.10 -19.66 0.77
N LEU A 246 -3.02 -20.41 0.53
CA LEU A 246 -3.08 -21.82 0.18
C LEU A 246 -3.70 -22.68 1.29
N GLY A 247 -3.24 -22.52 2.54
CA GLY A 247 -3.77 -23.29 3.66
C GLY A 247 -5.25 -23.02 3.93
N LEU A 248 -5.70 -21.78 3.70
CA LEU A 248 -7.10 -21.40 3.82
C LEU A 248 -7.95 -22.03 2.71
N THR A 249 -7.56 -21.83 1.45
CA THR A 249 -8.32 -22.32 0.30
C THR A 249 -8.38 -23.85 0.27
N LYS A 250 -7.29 -24.54 0.61
CA LYS A 250 -7.28 -26.00 0.73
C LYS A 250 -8.23 -26.49 1.82
N ASN A 251 -8.18 -25.90 3.01
CA ASN A 251 -9.09 -26.26 4.11
C ASN A 251 -10.56 -26.16 3.69
N ILE A 252 -10.93 -25.07 3.00
CA ILE A 252 -12.30 -24.88 2.51
C ILE A 252 -12.65 -25.88 1.40
N ARG A 253 -11.77 -26.11 0.43
CA ARG A 253 -12.00 -27.09 -0.65
C ARG A 253 -12.17 -28.50 -0.10
N ASP A 254 -11.28 -28.94 0.78
CA ASP A 254 -11.35 -30.25 1.44
C ASP A 254 -12.65 -30.40 2.24
N SER A 255 -13.11 -29.34 2.90
CA SER A 255 -14.37 -29.33 3.66
C SER A 255 -15.58 -29.44 2.74
N LEU A 256 -15.59 -28.70 1.62
CA LEU A 256 -16.66 -28.74 0.61
C LEU A 256 -16.71 -30.11 -0.10
N GLU A 257 -15.56 -30.66 -0.47
CA GLU A 257 -15.46 -32.01 -1.05
C GLU A 257 -16.00 -33.07 -0.10
N ALA A 258 -15.68 -32.97 1.20
CA ALA A 258 -16.22 -33.86 2.22
C ALA A 258 -17.75 -33.75 2.35
N GLN A 259 -18.34 -32.56 2.20
CA GLN A 259 -19.81 -32.40 2.17
C GLN A 259 -20.43 -33.14 0.98
N GLU A 260 -19.83 -33.03 -0.21
CA GLU A 260 -20.34 -33.69 -1.41
C GLU A 260 -20.27 -35.21 -1.31
N ASN A 261 -19.16 -35.73 -0.77
CA ASN A 261 -19.00 -37.16 -0.51
C ASN A 261 -20.01 -37.68 0.52
N ASN A 262 -20.52 -36.81 1.40
CA ASN A 262 -21.61 -37.12 2.34
C ASN A 262 -23.01 -36.78 1.80
N GLY A 263 -23.15 -36.59 0.49
CA GLY A 263 -24.43 -36.42 -0.18
C GLY A 263 -25.00 -34.99 -0.17
N LYS A 264 -24.33 -34.02 0.45
CA LYS A 264 -24.75 -32.61 0.41
C LYS A 264 -24.18 -31.93 -0.84
N LYS A 265 -25.02 -31.81 -1.87
CA LYS A 265 -24.67 -31.09 -3.11
C LYS A 265 -24.67 -29.59 -2.87
N ILE A 266 -23.55 -28.94 -3.10
CA ILE A 266 -23.39 -27.48 -3.03
C ILE A 266 -23.15 -26.97 -4.46
N PRO A 267 -23.92 -25.99 -4.97
CA PRO A 267 -23.72 -25.44 -6.31
C PRO A 267 -22.30 -24.90 -6.51
N SER A 268 -21.73 -25.04 -7.70
CA SER A 268 -20.39 -24.56 -8.06
C SER A 268 -20.22 -23.07 -7.76
N GLU A 269 -21.25 -22.29 -8.09
CA GLU A 269 -21.28 -20.83 -7.98
C GLU A 269 -21.19 -20.40 -6.50
N VAL A 270 -21.86 -21.16 -5.63
CA VAL A 270 -21.80 -20.95 -4.17
C VAL A 270 -20.40 -21.30 -3.63
N LYS A 271 -19.78 -22.40 -4.10
CA LYS A 271 -18.42 -22.75 -3.69
C LYS A 271 -17.40 -21.68 -4.08
N ASP A 272 -17.48 -21.18 -5.31
CA ASP A 272 -16.58 -20.14 -5.81
C ASP A 272 -16.79 -18.82 -5.06
N SER A 273 -18.04 -18.49 -4.75
CA SER A 273 -18.39 -17.33 -3.94
C SER A 273 -17.85 -17.43 -2.50
N ILE A 274 -17.94 -18.62 -1.88
CA ILE A 274 -17.36 -18.92 -0.57
C ILE A 274 -15.83 -18.73 -0.61
N LEU A 275 -15.16 -19.34 -1.60
CA LEU A 275 -13.70 -19.24 -1.74
C LEU A 275 -13.25 -17.80 -1.98
N ALA A 276 -13.93 -17.04 -2.83
CA ALA A 276 -13.60 -15.65 -3.11
C ALA A 276 -13.79 -14.75 -1.87
N THR A 277 -14.93 -14.86 -1.19
CA THR A 277 -15.28 -14.08 0.01
C THR A 277 -14.27 -14.35 1.14
N ILE A 278 -13.98 -15.62 1.41
CA ILE A 278 -13.03 -16.02 2.45
C ILE A 278 -11.60 -15.57 2.09
N SER A 279 -11.18 -15.68 0.84
CA SER A 279 -9.86 -15.23 0.39
C SER A 279 -9.68 -13.71 0.53
N LEU A 280 -10.69 -12.92 0.17
CA LEU A 280 -10.68 -11.47 0.39
C LEU A 280 -10.61 -11.14 1.88
N SER A 281 -11.44 -11.81 2.69
CA SER A 281 -11.48 -11.61 4.14
C SER A 281 -10.16 -11.91 4.86
N LEU A 282 -9.34 -12.81 4.31
CA LEU A 282 -7.99 -13.09 4.81
C LEU A 282 -7.09 -11.87 4.70
N ILE A 283 -7.08 -11.22 3.53
CA ILE A 283 -6.25 -10.04 3.26
C ILE A 283 -6.66 -8.94 4.24
N LEU A 284 -7.97 -8.68 4.34
CA LEU A 284 -8.53 -7.64 5.20
C LEU A 284 -8.29 -7.92 6.69
N THR A 285 -8.42 -9.18 7.11
CA THR A 285 -8.08 -9.58 8.50
C THR A 285 -6.61 -9.37 8.78
N SER A 286 -5.72 -9.72 7.85
CA SER A 286 -4.28 -9.51 8.05
C SER A 286 -3.94 -8.03 8.18
N LEU A 287 -4.51 -7.17 7.32
CA LEU A 287 -4.35 -5.72 7.41
C LEU A 287 -4.88 -5.17 8.74
N ALA A 288 -6.10 -5.53 9.12
CA ALA A 288 -6.74 -5.06 10.36
C ALA A 288 -5.94 -5.47 11.61
N GLN A 289 -5.44 -6.71 11.65
CA GLN A 289 -4.59 -7.17 12.76
C GLN A 289 -3.25 -6.44 12.81
N ASP A 290 -2.64 -6.14 11.66
CA ASP A 290 -1.39 -5.38 11.60
C ASP A 290 -1.61 -3.91 12.02
N VAL A 291 -2.73 -3.29 11.66
CA VAL A 291 -3.11 -1.96 12.17
C VAL A 291 -3.29 -1.99 13.69
N LYS A 292 -4.11 -2.91 14.22
CA LYS A 292 -4.30 -3.05 15.67
C LYS A 292 -2.99 -3.24 16.41
N ARG A 293 -2.09 -4.08 15.88
CA ARG A 293 -0.80 -4.38 16.51
C ARG A 293 0.12 -3.17 16.59
N ASN A 294 0.13 -2.33 15.55
CA ASN A 294 1.09 -1.21 15.46
C ASN A 294 0.52 0.13 15.97
N TYR A 295 -0.80 0.31 15.94
CA TYR A 295 -1.47 1.58 16.25
C TYR A 295 -2.56 1.47 17.33
N GLY A 296 -2.99 0.26 17.67
CA GLY A 296 -4.04 0.04 18.67
C GLY A 296 -5.44 -0.12 18.08
N ALA A 297 -6.39 -0.53 18.92
CA ALA A 297 -7.78 -0.78 18.53
C ALA A 297 -8.54 0.50 18.16
N GLU A 298 -8.27 1.60 18.88
CA GLU A 298 -8.90 2.89 18.60
C GLU A 298 -8.60 3.37 17.16
N THR A 299 -7.32 3.35 16.76
CA THR A 299 -6.94 3.70 15.38
C THR A 299 -7.55 2.73 14.37
N LEU A 300 -7.64 1.44 14.67
CA LEU A 300 -8.31 0.49 13.77
C LEU A 300 -9.77 0.88 13.51
N PHE A 301 -10.51 1.25 14.56
CA PHE A 301 -11.92 1.62 14.43
C PHE A 301 -12.12 2.99 13.81
N GLN A 302 -11.23 3.95 14.05
CA GLN A 302 -11.21 5.24 13.33
C GLN A 302 -11.05 5.03 11.82
N LEU A 303 -10.10 4.18 11.40
CA LEU A 303 -9.92 3.86 9.98
C LEU A 303 -11.10 3.09 9.39
N THR A 304 -11.75 2.26 10.21
CA THR A 304 -12.96 1.53 9.81
C THR A 304 -14.13 2.48 9.60
N ASP A 305 -14.34 3.45 10.48
CA ASP A 305 -15.33 4.51 10.31
C ASP A 305 -15.05 5.35 9.05
N GLN A 306 -13.79 5.75 8.83
CA GLN A 306 -13.39 6.47 7.63
C GLN A 306 -13.75 5.71 6.35
N ILE A 307 -13.50 4.39 6.29
CA ILE A 307 -13.92 3.56 5.15
C ILE A 307 -15.44 3.61 4.97
N LYS A 308 -16.21 3.45 6.06
CA LYS A 308 -17.69 3.49 6.00
C LYS A 308 -18.19 4.83 5.47
N GLN A 309 -17.66 5.94 5.98
CA GLN A 309 -18.04 7.28 5.51
C GLN A 309 -17.77 7.47 4.02
N TYR A 310 -16.60 7.06 3.55
CA TYR A 310 -16.22 7.18 2.15
C TYR A 310 -17.10 6.31 1.24
N VAL A 311 -17.44 5.08 1.69
CA VAL A 311 -18.37 4.19 1.00
C VAL A 311 -19.77 4.80 0.93
N TYR A 312 -20.25 5.43 2.00
CA TYR A 312 -21.56 6.09 1.98
C TYR A 312 -21.59 7.27 0.99
N TRP A 313 -20.54 8.10 0.96
CA TRP A 313 -20.51 9.25 0.05
C TRP A 313 -20.35 8.84 -1.41
N ILE A 314 -19.52 7.85 -1.73
CA ILE A 314 -19.35 7.41 -3.12
C ILE A 314 -20.57 6.66 -3.65
N ARG A 315 -21.37 6.03 -2.76
CA ARG A 315 -22.58 5.31 -3.16
C ARG A 315 -23.56 6.22 -3.92
N GLU A 316 -23.64 7.52 -3.59
CA GLU A 316 -24.44 8.49 -4.34
C GLU A 316 -24.04 8.56 -5.82
N ASP A 317 -22.74 8.63 -6.12
CA ASP A 317 -22.20 8.64 -7.47
C ASP A 317 -22.43 7.31 -8.21
N ILE A 318 -22.30 6.19 -7.50
CA ILE A 318 -22.52 4.84 -8.05
C ILE A 318 -24.00 4.62 -8.39
N ASP A 319 -24.90 4.99 -7.49
CA ASP A 319 -26.34 4.85 -7.66
C ASP A 319 -26.86 5.78 -8.78
N GLU A 320 -26.32 7.01 -8.89
CA GLU A 320 -26.61 7.93 -9.98
C GLU A 320 -26.23 7.32 -11.34
N PHE A 321 -25.02 6.75 -11.44
CA PHE A 321 -24.59 6.07 -12.66
C PHE A 321 -25.51 4.89 -13.01
N GLN A 322 -25.83 4.05 -12.02
CA GLN A 322 -26.70 2.89 -12.24
C GLN A 322 -28.11 3.28 -12.69
N LYS A 323 -28.68 4.32 -12.07
CA LYS A 323 -29.98 4.88 -12.47
C LYS A 323 -29.95 5.37 -13.92
N ASN A 324 -28.96 6.19 -14.29
CA ASN A 324 -28.80 6.70 -15.65
C ASN A 324 -28.63 5.56 -16.68
N TYR A 325 -27.88 4.52 -16.31
CA TYR A 325 -27.72 3.33 -17.15
C TYR A 325 -29.06 2.58 -17.34
N SER A 326 -29.82 2.37 -16.27
CA SER A 326 -31.14 1.72 -16.35
C SER A 326 -32.14 2.53 -17.19
N GLU A 327 -32.17 3.86 -17.05
CA GLU A 327 -33.00 4.74 -17.87
C GLU A 327 -32.60 4.67 -19.35
N GLU A 328 -31.30 4.65 -19.67
CA GLU A 328 -30.82 4.55 -21.04
C GLU A 328 -31.16 3.19 -21.69
N ILE A 329 -31.10 2.10 -20.92
CA ILE A 329 -31.55 0.77 -21.37
C ILE A 329 -33.03 0.79 -21.74
N GLN A 330 -33.87 1.39 -20.89
CA GLN A 330 -35.31 1.51 -21.13
C GLN A 330 -35.63 2.37 -22.35
N LEU A 331 -35.00 3.54 -22.47
CA LEU A 331 -35.18 4.47 -23.60
C LEU A 331 -34.80 3.82 -24.93
N ARG A 332 -33.72 3.04 -24.95
CA ARG A 332 -33.25 2.34 -26.16
C ARG A 332 -33.92 1.00 -26.41
N LYS A 333 -34.78 0.53 -25.49
CA LYS A 333 -35.44 -0.78 -25.55
C LYS A 333 -34.46 -1.92 -25.80
N ILE A 334 -33.36 -1.92 -25.03
CA ILE A 334 -32.32 -2.94 -25.16
C ILE A 334 -32.72 -4.16 -24.35
N ASP A 335 -33.12 -5.23 -25.04
CA ASP A 335 -33.49 -6.51 -24.42
C ASP A 335 -32.31 -7.51 -24.38
N GLU A 336 -31.29 -7.30 -25.21
CA GLU A 336 -30.13 -8.20 -25.31
C GLU A 336 -29.02 -7.83 -24.30
N ASN A 337 -28.62 -8.80 -23.47
CA ASN A 337 -27.57 -8.63 -22.46
C ASN A 337 -26.23 -8.13 -23.05
N ILE A 338 -25.82 -8.65 -24.21
CA ILE A 338 -24.58 -8.20 -24.89
C ILE A 338 -24.66 -6.72 -25.29
N SER A 339 -25.81 -6.28 -25.79
CA SER A 339 -26.05 -4.90 -26.19
C SER A 339 -26.10 -3.97 -24.97
N ALA A 340 -26.66 -4.44 -23.86
CA ALA A 340 -26.66 -3.75 -22.57
C ALA A 340 -25.23 -3.56 -22.03
N GLN A 341 -24.42 -4.62 -22.00
CA GLN A 341 -23.01 -4.57 -21.58
C GLN A 341 -22.20 -3.58 -22.43
N LYS A 342 -22.33 -3.63 -23.76
CA LYS A 342 -21.65 -2.68 -24.66
C LYS A 342 -22.03 -1.22 -24.37
N LEU A 343 -23.30 -0.95 -24.10
CA LEU A 343 -23.76 0.37 -23.70
C LEU A 343 -23.11 0.80 -22.38
N LYS A 344 -23.09 -0.08 -21.38
CA LYS A 344 -22.47 0.20 -20.07
C LYS A 344 -21.01 0.57 -20.22
N TYR A 345 -20.23 -0.21 -20.98
CA TYR A 345 -18.81 0.10 -21.24
C TYR A 345 -18.63 1.47 -21.91
N LYS A 346 -19.49 1.82 -22.87
CA LYS A 346 -19.47 3.15 -23.52
C LYS A 346 -19.84 4.29 -22.56
N MET A 347 -20.79 4.07 -21.66
CA MET A 347 -21.13 5.05 -20.63
C MET A 347 -19.98 5.20 -19.62
N LEU A 348 -19.39 4.09 -19.18
CA LEU A 348 -18.24 4.07 -18.26
C LEU A 348 -17.02 4.79 -18.85
N SER A 349 -16.72 4.60 -20.13
CA SER A 349 -15.59 5.29 -20.77
C SER A 349 -15.69 6.81 -20.72
N SER A 350 -16.91 7.35 -20.65
CA SER A 350 -17.16 8.79 -20.48
C SER A 350 -17.27 9.19 -19.01
N TYR A 351 -17.87 8.32 -18.18
CA TYR A 351 -18.11 8.58 -16.77
C TYR A 351 -16.83 8.58 -15.93
N LEU A 352 -15.91 7.63 -16.13
CA LEU A 352 -14.71 7.53 -15.30
C LEU A 352 -13.81 8.78 -15.38
N PRO A 353 -13.48 9.32 -16.57
CA PRO A 353 -12.74 10.58 -16.65
C PRO A 353 -13.49 11.76 -16.01
N PHE A 354 -14.82 11.83 -16.21
CA PHE A 354 -15.66 12.86 -15.60
C PHE A 354 -15.64 12.78 -14.07
N PHE A 355 -15.77 11.59 -13.49
CA PHE A 355 -15.71 11.37 -12.04
C PHE A 355 -14.38 11.83 -11.45
N HIS A 356 -13.26 11.48 -12.09
CA HIS A 356 -11.94 11.91 -11.63
C HIS A 356 -11.74 13.43 -11.76
N GLU A 357 -12.18 14.03 -12.87
CA GLU A 357 -12.10 15.48 -13.06
C GLU A 357 -12.97 16.22 -12.03
N LYS A 358 -14.18 15.74 -11.77
CA LYS A 358 -15.09 16.23 -10.72
C LYS A 358 -14.41 16.22 -9.35
N CYS A 359 -13.76 15.12 -8.97
CA CYS A 359 -12.98 15.01 -7.74
C CYS A 359 -11.81 16.01 -7.69
N GLN A 360 -11.06 16.15 -8.78
CA GLN A 360 -9.92 17.08 -8.87
C GLN A 360 -10.37 18.54 -8.74
N ARG A 361 -11.46 18.92 -9.42
CA ARG A 361 -12.03 20.27 -9.37
C ARG A 361 -12.54 20.65 -7.98
N ALA A 362 -13.04 19.68 -7.20
CA ALA A 362 -13.44 19.92 -5.81
C ALA A 362 -12.23 20.06 -4.87
N ARG A 363 -11.18 19.25 -5.09
CA ARG A 363 -9.95 19.27 -4.27
C ARG A 363 -9.15 20.56 -4.38
N HIS A 364 -9.09 21.16 -5.57
CA HIS A 364 -8.21 22.30 -5.81
C HIS A 364 -8.53 23.51 -4.92
N PRO A 365 -9.79 24.01 -4.83
CA PRO A 365 -10.14 25.10 -3.91
C PRO A 365 -9.88 24.77 -2.44
N ILE A 366 -10.16 23.53 -2.00
CA ILE A 366 -9.89 23.08 -0.63
C ILE A 366 -8.39 23.15 -0.32
N SER A 367 -7.57 22.65 -1.23
CA SER A 367 -6.11 22.62 -1.08
C SER A 367 -5.52 24.03 -1.03
N GLU A 368 -5.95 24.92 -1.92
CA GLU A 368 -5.54 26.34 -1.92
C GLU A 368 -5.93 27.03 -0.62
N HIS A 369 -7.15 26.79 -0.13
CA HIS A 369 -7.62 27.39 1.11
C HIS A 369 -6.84 26.90 2.34
N ILE A 370 -6.54 25.60 2.41
CA ILE A 370 -5.68 25.02 3.46
C ILE A 370 -4.27 25.65 3.42
N LEU A 371 -3.70 25.82 2.23
CA LEU A 371 -2.36 26.41 2.06
C LEU A 371 -2.31 27.85 2.57
N HIS A 372 -3.36 28.65 2.34
CA HIS A 372 -3.38 30.06 2.70
C HIS A 372 -3.90 30.35 4.11
N GLN A 373 -4.98 29.69 4.53
CA GLN A 373 -5.69 29.99 5.77
C GLN A 373 -5.40 28.99 6.89
N ARG A 374 -4.77 27.86 6.58
CA ARG A 374 -4.50 26.75 7.53
C ARG A 374 -5.75 26.26 8.26
N SER A 375 -6.90 26.31 7.57
CA SER A 375 -8.18 25.82 8.04
C SER A 375 -9.03 25.39 6.84
N ILE A 376 -10.15 24.73 7.10
CA ILE A 376 -11.17 24.44 6.09
C ILE A 376 -12.42 25.27 6.37
N ASP A 377 -12.90 25.96 5.33
CA ASP A 377 -14.21 26.62 5.36
C ASP A 377 -15.32 25.60 5.02
N ARG A 378 -16.14 25.28 6.02
CA ARG A 378 -17.29 24.38 5.86
C ARG A 378 -18.34 24.90 4.89
N ALA A 379 -18.49 26.22 4.73
CA ALA A 379 -19.42 26.78 3.76
C ALA A 379 -18.96 26.48 2.32
N MET A 380 -17.66 26.61 2.06
CA MET A 380 -17.03 26.19 0.80
C MET A 380 -17.21 24.69 0.56
N VAL A 381 -16.95 23.83 1.55
CA VAL A 381 -17.13 22.37 1.39
C VAL A 381 -18.58 22.03 1.06
N ASN A 382 -19.55 22.64 1.75
CA ASN A 382 -20.97 22.44 1.45
C ASN A 382 -21.36 22.93 0.05
N TRP A 383 -20.78 24.04 -0.42
CA TRP A 383 -20.98 24.52 -1.79
C TRP A 383 -20.40 23.54 -2.82
N LEU A 384 -19.18 23.03 -2.57
CA LEU A 384 -18.54 22.03 -3.41
C LEU A 384 -19.33 20.72 -3.42
N ALA A 385 -19.87 20.29 -2.28
CA ALA A 385 -20.69 19.08 -2.19
C ALA A 385 -21.97 19.20 -3.04
N LYS A 386 -22.61 20.38 -3.06
CA LYS A 386 -23.77 20.64 -3.94
C LYS A 386 -23.41 20.62 -5.43
N ARG A 387 -22.19 21.05 -5.78
CA ARG A 387 -21.75 21.19 -7.18
C ARG A 387 -21.12 19.92 -7.75
N TYR A 388 -20.37 19.21 -6.92
CA TYR A 388 -19.51 18.08 -7.29
C TYR A 388 -19.78 16.84 -6.43
N GLY A 389 -20.90 16.76 -5.73
CA GLY A 389 -21.25 15.58 -4.93
C GLY A 389 -20.51 15.47 -3.59
N ASN A 390 -21.07 14.70 -2.66
CA ASN A 390 -20.54 14.55 -1.31
C ASN A 390 -19.14 13.93 -1.31
N TYR A 391 -18.89 12.91 -2.13
CA TYR A 391 -17.60 12.22 -2.15
C TYR A 391 -16.44 13.17 -2.50
N ALA A 392 -16.57 13.90 -3.62
CA ALA A 392 -15.53 14.81 -4.10
C ALA A 392 -15.17 15.92 -3.11
N ALA A 393 -16.15 16.41 -2.35
CA ALA A 393 -15.98 17.54 -1.44
C ALA A 393 -15.58 17.14 -0.02
N LYS A 394 -16.16 16.07 0.53
CA LYS A 394 -15.99 15.67 1.93
C LYS A 394 -14.78 14.79 2.19
N VAL A 395 -14.31 14.02 1.20
CA VAL A 395 -13.09 13.20 1.36
C VAL A 395 -11.87 14.07 1.69
N PRO A 396 -11.57 15.17 0.97
CA PRO A 396 -10.45 16.05 1.29
C PRO A 396 -10.60 16.76 2.64
N GLU A 397 -11.83 17.15 3.00
CA GLU A 397 -12.14 17.72 4.32
C GLU A 397 -11.82 16.73 5.45
N TYR A 398 -12.36 15.52 5.34
CA TYR A 398 -12.15 14.47 6.33
C TYR A 398 -10.68 14.07 6.43
N ALA A 399 -9.98 14.00 5.30
CA ALA A 399 -8.55 13.70 5.27
C ALA A 399 -7.75 14.77 6.03
N TYR A 400 -8.04 16.05 5.82
CA TYR A 400 -7.38 17.15 6.53
C TYR A 400 -7.64 17.11 8.04
N ASP A 401 -8.92 17.01 8.44
CA ASP A 401 -9.32 17.01 9.86
C ASP A 401 -8.68 15.85 10.64
N ASN A 402 -8.50 14.69 10.01
CA ASN A 402 -7.95 13.49 10.66
C ASN A 402 -6.43 13.35 10.55
N SER A 403 -5.77 14.30 9.89
CA SER A 403 -4.35 14.22 9.56
C SER A 403 -3.41 14.84 10.55
N HIS A 404 -3.87 15.30 11.72
CA HIS A 404 -3.06 16.00 12.74
C HIS A 404 -1.58 15.57 12.75
N ILE A 405 -0.75 16.39 12.08
CA ILE A 405 0.69 16.17 12.01
C ILE A 405 1.34 17.10 13.02
N ASN A 406 2.04 16.52 13.99
CA ASN A 406 2.85 17.28 14.93
C ASN A 406 4.13 17.73 14.21
N VAL A 407 4.09 18.94 13.65
CA VAL A 407 5.25 19.57 13.02
C VAL A 407 6.29 19.88 14.11
N PRO A 408 7.53 19.36 14.00
CA PRO A 408 8.58 19.66 14.96
C PRO A 408 8.87 21.16 15.05
N GLU A 409 9.21 21.62 16.25
CA GLU A 409 9.60 23.00 16.49
C GLU A 409 10.77 23.40 15.57
N GLY A 410 10.73 24.62 15.04
CA GLY A 410 11.74 25.13 14.11
C GLY A 410 11.63 24.61 12.67
N PHE A 411 10.85 23.56 12.38
CA PHE A 411 10.77 23.01 11.01
C PHE A 411 10.22 24.03 10.02
N SER A 412 9.11 24.70 10.38
CA SER A 412 8.50 25.75 9.56
C SER A 412 9.36 27.01 9.40
N LEU A 413 10.41 27.16 10.21
CA LEU A 413 11.38 28.26 10.12
C LEU A 413 12.59 27.86 9.27
N LEU A 414 13.21 26.72 9.58
CA LEU A 414 14.50 26.32 9.02
C LEU A 414 14.38 25.74 7.61
N MET A 415 13.29 25.06 7.27
CA MET A 415 13.12 24.49 5.93
C MET A 415 13.01 25.57 4.84
N PRO A 416 12.21 26.65 4.99
CA PRO A 416 12.23 27.77 4.04
C PRO A 416 13.61 28.44 3.90
N ILE A 417 14.33 28.64 5.01
CA ILE A 417 15.69 29.20 4.99
C ILE A 417 16.62 28.32 4.15
N ALA A 418 16.58 27.00 4.35
CA ALA A 418 17.37 26.07 3.56
C ALA A 418 17.10 26.18 2.07
N LEU A 419 15.82 26.24 1.67
CA LEU A 419 15.43 26.38 0.27
C LEU A 419 15.95 27.68 -0.36
N THR A 420 15.94 28.78 0.38
CA THR A 420 16.57 30.04 -0.06
C THR A 420 18.08 29.89 -0.21
N MET A 421 18.76 29.30 0.78
CA MET A 421 20.21 29.08 0.73
C MET A 421 20.66 28.17 -0.43
N ILE A 422 19.87 27.15 -0.77
CA ILE A 422 20.13 26.25 -1.92
C ILE A 422 20.17 27.03 -3.25
N ASN A 423 19.41 28.12 -3.34
CA ASN A 423 19.33 28.98 -4.52
C ASN A 423 20.35 30.13 -4.50
N ASP A 424 20.94 30.43 -3.35
CA ASP A 424 21.91 31.51 -3.22
C ASP A 424 23.32 31.06 -3.66
N ASN A 425 23.99 31.91 -4.43
CA ASN A 425 25.36 31.69 -4.92
C ASN A 425 26.42 32.26 -3.97
N ASN A 426 26.03 33.17 -3.08
CA ASN A 426 26.94 33.89 -2.20
C ASN A 426 27.12 33.22 -0.83
N ILE A 427 26.46 32.08 -0.61
CA ILE A 427 26.55 31.36 0.68
C ILE A 427 28.00 31.00 0.98
N THR A 428 28.43 31.30 2.19
CA THR A 428 29.74 30.95 2.70
C THR A 428 29.68 29.66 3.51
N LEU A 429 30.83 29.03 3.78
CA LEU A 429 30.88 27.87 4.68
C LEU A 429 30.35 28.22 6.08
N LYS A 430 30.63 29.45 6.57
CA LYS A 430 30.13 29.94 7.86
C LYS A 430 28.61 29.99 7.91
N ASP A 431 27.95 30.36 6.80
CA ASP A 431 26.49 30.37 6.74
C ASP A 431 25.92 28.95 6.83
N ILE A 432 26.57 28.00 6.16
CA ILE A 432 26.19 26.58 6.21
C ILE A 432 26.42 26.00 7.62
N ASP A 433 27.55 26.32 8.25
CA ASP A 433 27.87 25.90 9.62
C ASP A 433 26.84 26.46 10.61
N ASN A 434 26.49 27.74 10.49
CA ASN A 434 25.44 28.37 11.31
C ASN A 434 24.08 27.70 11.12
N PHE A 435 23.72 27.35 9.88
CA PHE A 435 22.50 26.61 9.58
C PHE A 435 22.54 25.19 10.21
N SER A 436 23.66 24.48 10.11
CA SER A 436 23.83 23.15 10.73
C SER A 436 23.72 23.21 12.25
N ASN A 437 24.31 24.22 12.89
CA ASN A 437 24.18 24.47 14.32
C ASN A 437 22.73 24.79 14.70
N SER A 438 22.01 25.53 13.84
CA SER A 438 20.58 25.81 14.06
C SER A 438 19.74 24.53 13.98
N LEU A 439 20.01 23.63 13.04
CA LEU A 439 19.33 22.33 13.00
C LEU A 439 19.52 21.54 14.29
N GLN A 440 20.74 21.53 14.86
CA GLN A 440 21.01 20.86 16.14
C GLN A 440 20.29 21.54 17.30
N ALA A 441 20.29 22.87 17.36
CA ALA A 441 19.61 23.63 18.42
C ALA A 441 18.09 23.36 18.46
N TYR A 442 17.47 23.16 17.29
CA TYR A 442 16.06 22.78 17.16
C TYR A 442 15.81 21.26 17.16
N ASN A 443 16.84 20.42 17.36
CA ASN A 443 16.75 18.95 17.29
C ASN A 443 16.15 18.41 15.97
N LEU A 444 16.49 19.05 14.85
CA LEU A 444 16.07 18.67 13.49
C LEU A 444 17.17 17.99 12.67
N ASP A 445 18.37 17.84 13.23
CA ASP A 445 19.52 17.21 12.58
C ASP A 445 19.24 15.79 12.08
N LYS A 446 18.36 15.04 12.77
CA LYS A 446 17.96 13.68 12.38
C LYS A 446 16.85 13.63 11.32
N GLN A 447 16.00 14.65 11.26
CA GLN A 447 14.87 14.79 10.34
C GLN A 447 15.30 15.41 9.01
N LEU A 448 16.23 16.36 9.05
CA LEU A 448 16.78 17.08 7.89
C LEU A 448 18.29 16.83 7.63
N PRO A 449 18.85 15.62 7.85
CA PRO A 449 20.29 15.39 7.74
C PRO A 449 20.79 15.59 6.30
N TRP A 450 19.91 15.43 5.32
CA TRP A 450 20.22 15.58 3.91
C TRP A 450 20.42 17.04 3.46
N VAL A 451 19.89 18.01 4.21
CA VAL A 451 19.86 19.43 3.81
C VAL A 451 21.23 20.08 3.96
N ALA A 452 21.90 19.89 5.09
CA ALA A 452 23.23 20.46 5.32
C ALA A 452 24.25 19.92 4.31
N ASP A 453 24.25 18.61 4.09
CA ASP A 453 25.09 17.98 3.06
C ASP A 453 24.75 18.49 1.65
N TRP A 454 23.49 18.81 1.36
CA TRP A 454 23.15 19.43 0.08
C TRP A 454 23.79 20.82 -0.07
N LEU A 455 23.73 21.65 0.98
CA LEU A 455 24.32 22.99 0.98
C LEU A 455 25.85 22.94 0.79
N TYR A 456 26.55 22.07 1.53
CA TYR A 456 28.00 21.88 1.33
C TYR A 456 28.32 21.37 -0.07
N GLY A 457 27.55 20.40 -0.58
CA GLY A 457 27.70 19.89 -1.94
C GLY A 457 27.57 20.99 -2.98
N GLY A 458 26.54 21.83 -2.85
CA GLY A 458 26.31 22.99 -3.71
C GLY A 458 27.44 24.03 -3.64
N TYR A 459 27.98 24.30 -2.45
CA TYR A 459 29.11 25.20 -2.26
C TYR A 459 30.37 24.72 -3.01
N TYR A 460 30.78 23.48 -2.80
CA TYR A 460 31.97 22.93 -3.46
C TYR A 460 31.78 22.75 -4.96
N TYR A 461 30.58 22.37 -5.40
CA TYR A 461 30.23 22.27 -6.81
C TYR A 461 30.37 23.61 -7.55
N ARG A 462 29.97 24.72 -6.93
CA ARG A 462 30.17 26.07 -7.51
C ARG A 462 31.63 26.46 -7.66
N LYS A 463 32.50 25.91 -6.81
CA LYS A 463 33.97 26.12 -6.85
C LYS A 463 34.70 25.12 -7.73
N ASP A 464 33.98 24.27 -8.46
CA ASP A 464 34.55 23.18 -9.28
C ASP A 464 35.40 22.17 -8.49
N ASP A 465 35.21 22.09 -7.16
CA ASP A 465 35.76 21.03 -6.30
C ASP A 465 34.79 19.84 -6.31
N PHE A 466 34.80 19.10 -7.42
CA PHE A 466 33.83 18.02 -7.66
C PHE A 466 34.01 16.84 -6.71
N GLU A 467 35.24 16.55 -6.27
CA GLU A 467 35.54 15.50 -5.31
C GLU A 467 34.87 15.76 -3.95
N LYS A 468 35.02 16.97 -3.38
CA LYS A 468 34.33 17.31 -2.13
C LYS A 468 32.82 17.42 -2.33
N ALA A 469 32.39 17.98 -3.46
CA ALA A 469 30.97 18.04 -3.78
C ALA A 469 30.34 16.63 -3.80
N HIS A 470 31.00 15.65 -4.43
CA HIS A 470 30.52 14.28 -4.51
C HIS A 470 30.27 13.66 -3.13
N GLN A 471 31.21 13.81 -2.20
CA GLN A 471 31.08 13.24 -0.85
C GLN A 471 29.82 13.73 -0.15
N HIS A 472 29.55 15.03 -0.26
CA HIS A 472 28.38 15.66 0.34
C HIS A 472 27.08 15.32 -0.40
N PHE A 473 27.06 15.39 -1.74
CA PHE A 473 25.90 15.00 -2.52
C PHE A 473 25.54 13.52 -2.37
N GLN A 474 26.53 12.64 -2.19
CA GLN A 474 26.28 11.23 -1.92
C GLN A 474 25.57 11.03 -0.57
N LYS A 475 26.01 11.73 0.49
CA LYS A 475 25.34 11.69 1.80
C LYS A 475 23.93 12.28 1.72
N SER A 476 23.80 13.46 1.11
CA SER A 476 22.50 14.09 0.87
C SER A 476 21.57 13.17 0.09
N PHE A 477 22.09 12.45 -0.91
CA PHE A 477 21.32 11.46 -1.64
C PHE A 477 20.85 10.34 -0.71
N GLN A 478 21.77 9.65 -0.01
CA GLN A 478 21.40 8.53 0.87
C GLN A 478 20.37 8.92 1.95
N TYR A 479 20.52 10.10 2.54
CA TYR A 479 19.60 10.57 3.57
C TYR A 479 18.31 11.15 3.02
N GLY A 480 18.33 11.80 1.85
CA GLY A 480 17.15 12.47 1.28
C GLY A 480 16.21 11.51 0.56
N LYS A 481 16.70 10.34 0.11
CA LYS A 481 15.88 9.25 -0.42
C LYS A 481 14.71 8.98 0.51
N TYR A 482 13.49 9.06 -0.01
CA TYR A 482 12.25 8.81 0.73
C TYR A 482 12.00 9.76 1.91
N ARG A 483 12.63 10.95 1.92
CA ARG A 483 12.43 12.01 2.93
C ARG A 483 12.16 13.37 2.33
N ALA A 484 12.83 13.72 1.24
CA ALA A 484 12.82 15.08 0.72
C ALA A 484 11.63 15.39 -0.21
N GLY A 485 10.92 14.38 -0.72
CA GLY A 485 9.79 14.58 -1.63
C GLY A 485 10.17 15.37 -2.89
N ASN A 486 9.31 16.30 -3.31
CA ASN A 486 9.49 17.06 -4.56
C ASN A 486 10.74 17.95 -4.56
N THR A 487 11.20 18.38 -3.38
CA THR A 487 12.42 19.19 -3.24
C THR A 487 13.69 18.43 -3.62
N PHE A 488 13.62 17.09 -3.68
CA PHE A 488 14.77 16.22 -3.92
C PHE A 488 15.24 16.18 -5.38
N TYR A 489 14.38 16.54 -6.33
CA TYR A 489 14.67 16.46 -7.76
C TYR A 489 16.03 17.06 -8.13
N ARG A 490 16.34 18.24 -7.58
CA ARG A 490 17.57 18.96 -7.87
C ARG A 490 18.79 18.30 -7.22
N ALA A 491 18.71 17.95 -5.93
CA ALA A 491 19.78 17.27 -5.21
C ALA A 491 20.18 15.95 -5.91
N LEU A 492 19.18 15.17 -6.32
CA LEU A 492 19.38 13.92 -7.05
C LEU A 492 20.09 14.13 -8.38
N ASN A 493 19.64 15.08 -9.20
CA ASN A 493 20.25 15.30 -10.50
C ASN A 493 21.67 15.90 -10.39
N GLN A 494 21.95 16.71 -9.36
CA GLN A 494 23.31 17.18 -9.07
C GLN A 494 24.23 16.03 -8.65
N HIS A 495 23.73 15.09 -7.83
CA HIS A 495 24.47 13.88 -7.48
C HIS A 495 24.77 13.02 -8.72
N ILE A 496 23.77 12.79 -9.58
CA ILE A 496 23.92 12.04 -10.85
C ILE A 496 24.97 12.72 -11.75
N GLU A 497 24.90 14.05 -11.90
CA GLU A 497 25.84 14.80 -12.72
C GLU A 497 27.28 14.69 -12.21
N ILE A 498 27.51 14.85 -10.90
CA ILE A 498 28.85 14.73 -10.33
C ILE A 498 29.41 13.32 -10.46
N CYS A 499 28.57 12.29 -10.33
CA CYS A 499 28.99 10.92 -10.61
C CYS A 499 29.52 10.78 -12.05
N ALA A 500 28.92 11.48 -13.02
CA ALA A 500 29.43 11.50 -14.39
C ALA A 500 30.73 12.29 -14.53
N LYS A 501 30.88 13.44 -13.85
CA LYS A 501 32.10 14.26 -13.90
C LYS A 501 33.33 13.60 -13.28
N LEU A 502 33.12 12.72 -12.29
CA LEU A 502 34.18 11.99 -11.59
C LEU A 502 34.40 10.57 -12.12
N ASP A 503 33.89 10.27 -13.31
CA ASP A 503 33.98 8.94 -13.93
C ASP A 503 33.41 7.78 -13.08
N LYS A 504 32.39 8.05 -12.24
CA LYS A 504 31.74 7.08 -11.35
C LYS A 504 30.51 6.41 -11.98
N TRP A 505 30.73 5.66 -13.06
CA TRP A 505 29.67 4.98 -13.82
C TRP A 505 28.70 4.13 -12.97
N ARG A 506 29.22 3.35 -12.01
CA ARG A 506 28.37 2.46 -11.19
C ARG A 506 27.39 3.24 -10.31
N GLU A 507 27.86 4.33 -9.70
CA GLU A 507 27.03 5.19 -8.84
C GLU A 507 26.00 5.97 -9.69
N PHE A 508 26.45 6.52 -10.82
CA PHE A 508 25.58 7.16 -11.81
C PHE A 508 24.42 6.24 -12.21
N LYS A 509 24.74 5.02 -12.67
CA LYS A 509 23.76 4.04 -13.14
C LYS A 509 22.78 3.66 -12.04
N LYS A 510 23.26 3.46 -10.81
CA LYS A 510 22.39 3.14 -9.66
C LYS A 510 21.41 4.27 -9.35
N ALA A 511 21.89 5.52 -9.28
CA ALA A 511 21.04 6.68 -8.98
C ALA A 511 20.02 6.95 -10.10
N ALA A 512 20.43 6.87 -11.37
CA ALA A 512 19.55 7.07 -12.52
C ALA A 512 18.44 6.00 -12.61
N LEU A 513 18.79 4.72 -12.40
CA LEU A 513 17.81 3.63 -12.39
C LEU A 513 16.83 3.74 -11.22
N TRP A 514 17.31 4.16 -10.05
CA TRP A 514 16.45 4.42 -8.89
C TRP A 514 15.48 5.58 -9.15
N ALA A 515 15.97 6.68 -9.74
CA ALA A 515 15.14 7.82 -10.11
C ALA A 515 14.01 7.41 -11.06
N LYS A 516 14.35 6.66 -12.12
CA LYS A 516 13.38 6.13 -13.09
C LYS A 516 12.35 5.19 -12.46
N TYR A 517 12.79 4.31 -11.56
CA TYR A 517 11.87 3.44 -10.82
C TYR A 517 10.80 4.24 -10.05
N LEU A 518 11.19 5.36 -9.44
CA LEU A 518 10.26 6.28 -8.78
C LEU A 518 9.55 7.26 -9.72
N GLY A 519 9.86 7.28 -11.02
CA GLY A 519 9.28 8.22 -11.97
C GLY A 519 9.83 9.65 -11.84
N ILE A 520 11.02 9.81 -11.24
CA ILE A 520 11.70 11.10 -11.15
C ILE A 520 12.51 11.30 -12.45
N PRO A 521 12.30 12.39 -13.20
CA PRO A 521 13.04 12.64 -14.43
C PRO A 521 14.54 12.83 -14.16
N VAL A 522 15.38 12.23 -14.98
CA VAL A 522 16.84 12.40 -14.96
C VAL A 522 17.24 13.28 -16.14
N ARG A 523 17.99 14.36 -15.91
CA ARG A 523 18.44 15.27 -16.97
C ARG A 523 19.22 14.49 -18.05
N TRP A 524 19.02 14.84 -19.32
CA TRP A 524 19.56 14.16 -20.51
C TRP A 524 19.05 12.72 -20.77
N LEU A 525 18.30 12.12 -19.85
CA LEU A 525 17.55 10.88 -20.08
C LEU A 525 16.04 11.16 -20.22
N ARG A 526 15.52 12.19 -19.52
CA ARG A 526 14.12 12.65 -19.50
C ARG A 526 13.12 11.49 -19.44
N ASP A 527 12.42 11.23 -20.54
CA ASP A 527 11.37 10.22 -20.67
C ASP A 527 11.86 8.94 -21.36
N GLU A 528 13.11 8.93 -21.88
CA GLU A 528 13.68 7.76 -22.55
C GLU A 528 13.84 6.58 -21.60
N GLU A 529 13.69 5.37 -22.12
CA GLU A 529 13.95 4.15 -21.37
C GLU A 529 15.42 4.09 -20.93
N PRO A 530 15.71 3.65 -19.68
CA PRO A 530 17.07 3.61 -19.14
C PRO A 530 17.87 2.41 -19.67
N THR A 531 17.98 2.27 -21.00
CA THR A 531 18.86 1.28 -21.64
C THR A 531 20.33 1.60 -21.35
N ASP A 532 21.24 0.62 -21.47
CA ASP A 532 22.67 0.87 -21.24
C ASP A 532 23.22 1.95 -22.20
N GLU A 533 22.69 1.99 -23.42
CA GLU A 533 23.01 3.00 -24.43
C GLU A 533 22.58 4.40 -24.00
N ASN A 534 21.28 4.59 -23.69
CA ASN A 534 20.75 5.90 -23.29
C ASN A 534 21.43 6.41 -22.00
N LEU A 535 21.69 5.50 -21.05
CA LEU A 535 22.44 5.83 -19.83
C LEU A 535 23.87 6.28 -20.14
N ARG A 536 24.56 5.64 -21.09
CA ARG A 536 25.92 6.06 -21.51
C ARG A 536 25.91 7.41 -22.22
N VAL A 537 24.89 7.68 -23.04
CA VAL A 537 24.71 8.98 -23.69
C VAL A 537 24.55 10.07 -22.63
N ALA A 538 23.61 9.90 -21.69
CA ALA A 538 23.40 10.84 -20.59
C ALA A 538 24.67 11.04 -19.74
N TYR A 539 25.39 9.95 -19.43
CA TYR A 539 26.64 9.99 -18.68
C TYR A 539 27.73 10.82 -19.39
N ARG A 540 27.91 10.62 -20.70
CA ARG A 540 28.87 11.41 -21.48
C ARG A 540 28.53 12.90 -21.47
N TYR A 541 27.28 13.26 -21.72
CA TYR A 541 26.85 14.66 -21.74
C TYR A 541 26.97 15.35 -20.37
N LEU A 542 26.60 14.65 -19.29
CA LEU A 542 26.72 15.17 -17.92
C LEU A 542 28.17 15.25 -17.45
N GLY A 543 29.04 14.36 -17.94
CA GLY A 543 30.48 14.36 -17.65
C GLY A 543 31.26 15.53 -18.26
N LEU A 544 30.69 16.23 -19.25
CA LEU A 544 31.33 17.42 -19.83
C LEU A 544 31.51 18.52 -18.77
N LYS A 545 32.73 19.06 -18.65
CA LYS A 545 33.05 20.13 -17.67
C LYS A 545 32.14 21.36 -17.79
N ASN A 546 31.77 21.72 -19.03
CA ASN A 546 30.92 22.89 -19.31
C ASN A 546 29.42 22.62 -19.12
N CYS A 547 29.01 21.35 -19.00
CA CYS A 547 27.63 20.98 -18.74
C CYS A 547 27.38 21.08 -17.23
N LYS A 548 27.05 22.29 -16.74
CA LYS A 548 26.64 22.49 -15.34
C LYS A 548 25.12 22.41 -15.21
N TYR A 549 24.62 22.08 -14.02
CA TYR A 549 23.20 22.16 -13.71
C TYR A 549 22.75 23.62 -13.90
N PRO A 550 21.83 23.91 -14.84
CA PRO A 550 21.44 25.28 -15.13
C PRO A 550 20.82 25.91 -13.89
N ARG A 551 21.09 27.20 -13.72
CA ARG A 551 20.37 28.06 -12.76
C ARG A 551 18.89 28.05 -13.17
N LEU A 552 17.98 28.07 -12.19
CA LEU A 552 16.65 28.64 -12.42
C LEU A 552 16.77 30.16 -12.34
#